data_AF-A0A9J6G992-F1
#
_entry.id   AF-A0A9J6G992-F1
#
_cell.length_a   1.000
_cell.length_b   1.000
_cell.length_c   1.000
_cell.angle_alpha   90.00
_cell.angle_beta   90.00
_cell.angle_gamma   90.00
#
_symmetry.space_group_name_H-M   'P 1'
#
loop_
_entity.id
_entity.type
_entity.pdbx_description
1 polymer ?
#
loop_
_entity_poly.entity_id
_entity_poly.type
_entity_poly.pdbx_seq_one_letter_code
_entity_poly.pdbx_strand_id
1 'polypeptide(L)'
;MAPPMQQLINELKDELHAEIKNVRETAERDLRAEMRDFRTEFRDEAKSIEYFNKVFEEIEKDYKTIKAHNETLKEQNTALRTECDALTKRLVDAESRLVYSEQYSRSNNIEIKGIEQKPGEDVVEIVQKLGTLADVPVTPDDIEACHRVPSKAKA
;
A
#
# COMPACT_ATOMS: atom_id res chain seq x y z
N MET A 1 19.52 11.76 104.84
CA MET A 1 19.83 12.62 103.67
C MET A 1 20.48 11.72 102.65
N ALA A 2 19.84 11.44 101.51
CA ALA A 2 20.52 10.72 100.44
C ALA A 2 21.71 11.58 99.97
N PRO A 3 22.91 11.01 99.74
CA PRO A 3 24.06 11.79 99.32
C PRO A 3 23.77 12.46 97.96
N PRO A 4 24.25 13.68 97.69
CA PRO A 4 23.97 14.47 96.47
C PRO A 4 24.14 13.69 95.15
N MET A 5 25.04 12.71 95.15
CA MET A 5 25.32 11.82 94.02
C MET A 5 24.13 10.90 93.68
N GLN A 6 23.36 10.42 94.66
CA GLN A 6 22.23 9.52 94.42
C GLN A 6 21.05 10.25 93.78
N GLN A 7 20.87 11.53 94.11
CA GLN A 7 19.84 12.37 93.50
C GLN A 7 20.17 12.68 92.04
N LEU A 8 21.42 13.05 91.76
CA LEU A 8 21.90 13.27 90.39
C LEU A 8 21.75 12.02 89.50
N ILE A 9 22.02 10.83 90.05
CA ILE A 9 21.83 9.56 89.32
C ILE A 9 20.36 9.31 88.98
N ASN A 10 19.43 9.68 89.86
CA ASN A 10 18.01 9.51 89.59
C ASN A 10 17.50 10.50 88.55
N GLU A 11 17.92 11.76 88.63
CA GLU A 11 17.59 12.80 87.63
C GLU A 11 18.11 12.39 86.23
N LEU A 12 19.37 11.92 86.13
CA LEU A 12 19.93 11.41 84.88
C LEU A 12 19.18 10.19 84.33
N LYS A 13 18.68 9.31 85.20
CA LYS A 13 17.87 8.16 84.78
C LYS A 13 16.51 8.58 84.24
N ASP A 14 15.87 9.58 84.85
CA ASP A 14 14.56 10.06 84.42
C ASP A 14 14.66 10.79 83.08
N GLU A 15 15.70 11.62 82.89
CA GLU A 15 16.01 12.24 81.60
C GLU A 15 16.30 11.20 80.52
N LEU A 16 17.11 10.18 80.82
CA LEU A 16 17.41 9.12 79.87
C LEU A 16 16.16 8.32 79.48
N HIS A 17 15.27 8.01 80.42
CA HIS A 17 13.99 7.34 80.10
C HIS A 17 13.08 8.22 79.26
N ALA A 18 13.03 9.53 79.52
CA ALA A 18 12.25 10.47 78.73
C ALA A 18 12.77 10.55 77.29
N GLU A 19 14.08 10.63 77.09
CA GLU A 19 14.72 10.63 75.76
C GLU A 19 14.50 9.31 75.02
N ILE A 20 14.67 8.16 75.68
CA ILE A 20 14.41 6.84 75.08
C ILE A 20 12.94 6.72 74.66
N LYS A 21 12.01 7.19 75.51
CA LYS A 21 10.58 7.19 75.19
C LYS A 21 10.29 8.09 73.98
N ASN A 22 10.87 9.29 73.92
CA ASN A 22 10.70 10.23 72.82
C ASN A 22 11.25 9.67 71.49
N VAL A 23 12.46 9.10 71.52
CA VAL A 23 13.07 8.44 70.36
C VAL A 23 12.20 7.29 69.87
N ARG A 24 11.68 6.46 70.78
CA ARG A 24 10.79 5.35 70.43
C ARG A 24 9.49 5.85 69.78
N GLU A 25 8.83 6.83 70.38
CA GLU A 25 7.57 7.36 69.86
C GLU A 25 7.75 8.03 68.49
N THR A 26 8.85 8.77 68.32
CA THR A 26 9.20 9.41 67.04
C THR A 26 9.49 8.36 65.97
N ALA A 27 10.34 7.36 66.27
CA ALA A 27 10.66 6.29 65.34
C ALA A 27 9.41 5.47 64.95
N GLU A 28 8.54 5.12 65.91
CA GLU A 28 7.29 4.42 65.64
C GLU A 28 6.35 5.25 64.75
N ARG A 29 6.27 6.57 64.99
CA ARG A 29 5.44 7.47 64.18
C ARG A 29 5.96 7.57 62.75
N ASP A 30 7.27 7.78 62.60
CA ASP A 30 7.89 8.03 61.31
C ASP A 30 7.88 6.74 60.46
N LEU A 31 8.20 5.57 61.06
CA LEU A 31 8.05 4.27 60.38
C LEU A 31 6.60 4.01 59.94
N ARG A 32 5.60 4.39 60.76
CA ARG A 32 4.19 4.26 60.37
C ARG A 32 3.79 5.24 59.27
N ALA A 33 4.44 6.39 59.16
CA ALA A 33 4.20 7.34 58.08
C ALA A 33 4.78 6.77 56.77
N GLU A 34 6.06 6.40 56.77
CA GLU A 34 6.72 5.81 55.60
C GLU A 34 5.99 4.55 55.11
N MET A 35 5.60 3.65 56.01
CA MET A 35 4.83 2.44 55.63
C MET A 35 3.47 2.75 55.01
N ARG A 36 2.85 3.89 55.33
CA ARG A 36 1.60 4.34 54.68
C ARG A 36 1.87 4.92 53.30
N ASP A 37 2.94 5.68 53.15
CA ASP A 37 3.34 6.28 51.88
C ASP A 37 3.74 5.20 50.89
N PHE A 38 4.62 4.26 51.29
CA PHE A 38 4.97 3.08 50.49
C PHE A 38 3.75 2.28 50.06
N ARG A 39 2.78 2.06 50.97
CA ARG A 39 1.55 1.33 50.63
C ARG A 39 0.71 2.07 49.59
N THR A 40 0.74 3.39 49.61
CA THR A 40 -0.01 4.23 48.65
C THR A 40 0.67 4.18 47.28
N GLU A 41 1.99 4.35 47.23
CA GLU A 41 2.79 4.22 46.01
C GLU A 41 2.61 2.84 45.36
N PHE A 42 2.76 1.75 46.13
CA PHE A 42 2.54 0.38 45.63
C PHE A 42 1.14 0.18 45.04
N ARG A 43 0.12 0.81 45.64
CA ARG A 43 -1.25 0.71 45.14
C ARG A 43 -1.39 1.44 43.80
N ASP A 44 -0.77 2.60 43.66
CA ASP A 44 -0.87 3.39 42.44
C ASP A 44 -0.03 2.77 41.30
N GLU A 45 1.13 2.19 41.61
CA GLU A 45 1.87 1.35 40.67
C GLU A 45 1.07 0.13 40.21
N ALA A 46 0.37 -0.56 41.12
CA ALA A 46 -0.49 -1.69 40.76
C ALA A 46 -1.61 -1.29 39.78
N LYS A 47 -2.22 -0.11 39.97
CA LYS A 47 -3.21 0.43 39.02
C LYS A 47 -2.58 0.76 37.67
N SER A 48 -1.37 1.31 37.66
CA SER A 48 -0.65 1.62 36.44
C SER A 48 -0.35 0.36 35.63
N ILE A 49 0.09 -0.71 36.29
CA ILE A 49 0.31 -2.03 35.66
C ILE A 49 -0.99 -2.59 35.09
N GLU A 50 -2.11 -2.49 35.82
CA GLU A 50 -3.41 -2.93 35.31
C GLU A 50 -3.82 -2.15 34.04
N TYR A 51 -3.58 -0.84 34.03
CA TYR A 51 -3.83 -0.01 32.85
C TYR A 51 -2.94 -0.41 31.67
N PHE A 52 -1.64 -0.60 31.89
CA PHE A 52 -0.72 -1.04 30.85
C PHE A 52 -1.14 -2.38 30.25
N ASN A 53 -1.57 -3.34 31.06
CA ASN A 53 -2.05 -4.63 30.57
C ASN A 53 -3.24 -4.47 29.61
N LYS A 54 -4.22 -3.60 29.95
CA LYS A 54 -5.35 -3.30 29.06
C LYS A 54 -4.90 -2.70 27.73
N VAL A 55 -3.96 -1.76 27.78
CA VAL A 55 -3.39 -1.16 26.56
C VAL A 55 -2.63 -2.20 25.72
N PHE A 56 -1.89 -3.10 26.35
CA PHE A 56 -1.19 -4.19 25.64
C PHE A 56 -2.16 -5.15 24.96
N GLU A 57 -3.27 -5.51 25.61
CA GLU A 57 -4.32 -6.35 25.03
C GLU A 57 -4.96 -5.68 23.80
N GLU A 58 -5.23 -4.37 23.87
CA GLU A 58 -5.76 -3.59 22.73
C GLU A 58 -4.75 -3.55 21.57
N ILE A 59 -3.48 -3.27 21.84
CA ILE A 59 -2.42 -3.28 20.83
C ILE A 59 -2.28 -4.66 20.18
N GLU A 60 -2.35 -5.74 20.96
CA GLU A 60 -2.26 -7.09 20.42
C GLU A 60 -3.42 -7.40 19.46
N LYS A 61 -4.63 -6.97 19.82
CA LYS A 61 -5.83 -7.12 18.98
C LYS A 61 -5.71 -6.33 17.68
N ASP A 62 -5.28 -5.08 17.75
CA ASP A 62 -5.09 -4.24 16.58
C ASP A 62 -3.98 -4.78 15.67
N TYR A 63 -2.87 -5.24 16.25
CA TYR A 63 -1.79 -5.88 15.51
C TYR A 63 -2.28 -7.11 14.74
N LYS A 64 -3.05 -8.00 15.39
CA LYS A 64 -3.63 -9.18 14.71
C LYS A 64 -4.55 -8.79 13.56
N THR A 65 -5.36 -7.75 13.76
CA THR A 65 -6.29 -7.24 12.73
C THR A 65 -5.53 -6.67 11.53
N ILE A 66 -4.55 -5.80 11.78
CA ILE A 66 -3.72 -5.19 10.73
C ILE A 66 -2.95 -6.27 9.97
N LYS A 67 -2.39 -7.25 10.68
CA LYS A 67 -1.66 -8.37 10.07
C LYS A 67 -2.57 -9.18 9.14
N ALA A 68 -3.77 -9.53 9.58
CA ALA A 68 -4.74 -10.26 8.75
C ALA A 68 -5.12 -9.46 7.49
N HIS A 69 -5.42 -8.17 7.64
CA HIS A 69 -5.74 -7.30 6.51
C HIS A 69 -4.58 -7.17 5.52
N ASN A 70 -3.35 -7.08 6.01
CA ASN A 70 -2.16 -7.00 5.17
C ASN A 70 -1.97 -8.26 4.32
N GLU A 71 -2.18 -9.44 4.89
CA GLU A 71 -2.12 -10.70 4.13
C GLU A 71 -3.23 -10.77 3.06
N THR A 72 -4.48 -10.41 3.41
CA THR A 72 -5.56 -10.34 2.40
C THR A 72 -5.22 -9.37 1.26
N LEU A 73 -4.68 -8.19 1.57
CA LEU A 73 -4.29 -7.22 0.55
C LEU A 73 -3.17 -7.73 -0.35
N LYS A 74 -2.19 -8.46 0.18
CA LYS A 74 -1.13 -9.09 -0.62
C LYS A 74 -1.67 -10.13 -1.58
N GLU A 75 -2.59 -10.97 -1.12
CA GLU A 75 -3.26 -11.99 -1.94
C GLU A 75 -4.05 -11.32 -3.09
N GLN A 76 -4.86 -10.32 -2.76
CA GLN A 76 -5.64 -9.56 -3.75
C GLN A 76 -4.75 -8.85 -4.77
N ASN A 77 -3.64 -8.24 -4.33
CA ASN A 77 -2.70 -7.57 -5.25
C ASN A 77 -2.06 -8.56 -6.22
N THR A 78 -1.70 -9.74 -5.73
CA THR A 78 -1.10 -10.81 -6.54
C THR A 78 -2.11 -11.35 -7.57
N ALA A 79 -3.35 -11.56 -7.16
CA ALA A 79 -4.43 -11.98 -8.06
C ALA A 79 -4.69 -10.94 -9.16
N LEU A 80 -4.82 -9.65 -8.79
CA LEU A 80 -5.04 -8.56 -9.74
C LEU A 80 -3.90 -8.42 -10.75
N ARG A 81 -2.64 -8.51 -10.30
CA ARG A 81 -1.49 -8.49 -11.21
C ARG A 81 -1.53 -9.64 -12.23
N THR A 82 -1.86 -10.84 -11.76
CA THR A 82 -1.98 -12.02 -12.62
C THR A 82 -3.08 -11.84 -13.66
N GLU A 83 -4.22 -11.27 -13.26
CA GLU A 83 -5.33 -10.99 -14.17
C GLU A 83 -4.95 -9.90 -15.20
N CYS A 84 -4.32 -8.81 -14.77
CA CYS A 84 -3.82 -7.77 -15.67
C CYS A 84 -2.87 -8.36 -16.72
N ASP A 85 -1.89 -9.18 -16.31
CA ASP A 85 -0.95 -9.81 -17.24
C ASP A 85 -1.66 -10.72 -18.25
N ALA A 86 -2.67 -11.48 -17.80
CA ALA A 86 -3.46 -12.34 -18.66
C ALA A 86 -4.29 -11.52 -19.68
N LEU A 87 -4.91 -10.43 -19.23
CA LEU A 87 -5.68 -9.53 -20.09
C LEU A 87 -4.80 -8.83 -21.11
N THR A 88 -3.61 -8.35 -20.71
CA THR A 88 -2.64 -7.73 -21.62
C THR A 88 -2.20 -8.72 -22.71
N LYS A 89 -1.91 -9.98 -22.36
CA LYS A 89 -1.57 -11.01 -23.35
C LYS A 89 -2.71 -11.26 -24.34
N ARG A 90 -3.96 -11.34 -23.85
CA ARG A 90 -5.14 -11.52 -24.70
C ARG A 90 -5.37 -10.34 -25.64
N LEU A 91 -5.10 -9.12 -25.17
CA LEU A 91 -5.22 -7.92 -25.97
C LEU A 91 -4.20 -7.92 -27.10
N VAL A 92 -2.93 -8.22 -26.80
CA VAL A 92 -1.88 -8.32 -27.83
C VAL A 92 -2.18 -9.41 -28.87
N ASP A 93 -2.70 -10.57 -28.45
CA ASP A 93 -3.13 -11.63 -29.37
C ASP A 93 -4.29 -11.16 -30.28
N ALA A 94 -5.30 -10.51 -29.70
CA ALA A 94 -6.44 -9.99 -30.44
C ALA A 94 -6.02 -8.92 -31.46
N GLU A 95 -5.13 -7.99 -31.08
CA GLU A 95 -4.57 -6.99 -31.98
C GLU A 95 -3.79 -7.64 -33.12
N SER A 96 -2.96 -8.64 -32.82
CA SER A 96 -2.18 -9.36 -33.82
C SER A 96 -3.07 -10.07 -34.83
N ARG A 97 -4.15 -10.71 -34.35
CA ARG A 97 -5.16 -11.36 -35.21
C ARG A 97 -5.94 -10.37 -36.06
N LEU A 98 -6.24 -9.18 -35.53
CA LEU A 98 -6.91 -8.12 -36.27
C LEU A 98 -6.02 -7.62 -37.41
N VAL A 99 -4.76 -7.31 -37.11
CA VAL A 99 -3.78 -6.90 -38.13
C VAL A 99 -3.63 -7.99 -39.21
N TYR A 100 -3.51 -9.25 -38.81
CA TYR A 100 -3.45 -10.36 -39.76
C TYR A 100 -4.69 -10.41 -40.66
N SER A 101 -5.89 -10.26 -40.08
CA SER A 101 -7.14 -10.26 -40.82
C SER A 101 -7.23 -9.08 -41.80
N GLU A 102 -6.74 -7.90 -41.43
CA GLU A 102 -6.71 -6.72 -42.29
C GLU A 102 -5.70 -6.87 -43.45
N GLN A 103 -4.55 -7.49 -43.19
CA GLN A 103 -3.57 -7.77 -44.25
C GLN A 103 -4.09 -8.84 -45.19
N TYR A 104 -4.71 -9.90 -44.64
CA TYR A 104 -5.30 -10.96 -45.44
C TYR A 104 -6.41 -10.45 -46.35
N SER A 105 -7.29 -9.57 -45.85
CA SER A 105 -8.37 -8.98 -46.66
C SER A 105 -7.86 -8.06 -47.78
N ARG A 106 -6.61 -7.60 -47.70
CA ARG A 106 -5.95 -6.76 -48.72
C ARG A 106 -4.92 -7.52 -49.56
N SER A 107 -4.81 -8.83 -49.38
CA SER A 107 -3.78 -9.65 -50.04
C SER A 107 -3.80 -9.58 -51.57
N ASN A 108 -4.97 -9.33 -52.16
CA ASN A 108 -5.16 -9.18 -53.60
C ASN A 108 -5.36 -7.72 -54.05
N ASN A 109 -5.12 -6.75 -53.17
CA ASN A 109 -5.28 -5.33 -53.49
C ASN A 109 -3.94 -4.75 -53.94
N ILE A 110 -3.95 -3.97 -55.02
CA ILE A 110 -2.78 -3.24 -55.52
C ILE A 110 -3.00 -1.74 -55.33
N GLU A 111 -2.08 -1.07 -54.64
CA GLU A 111 -2.09 0.40 -54.51
C GLU A 111 -1.18 1.04 -55.57
N ILE A 112 -1.77 1.84 -56.47
CA ILE A 112 -1.04 2.54 -57.53
C ILE A 112 -0.89 4.02 -57.15
N LYS A 113 0.35 4.50 -57.08
CA LYS A 113 0.70 5.89 -56.72
C LYS A 113 1.26 6.65 -57.90
N GLY A 114 1.15 7.98 -57.85
CA GLY A 114 1.74 8.87 -58.86
C GLY A 114 0.90 9.07 -60.13
N ILE A 115 -0.37 8.64 -60.12
CA ILE A 115 -1.30 8.87 -61.22
C ILE A 115 -2.11 10.14 -60.94
N GLU A 116 -1.93 11.16 -61.78
CA GLU A 116 -2.70 12.41 -61.75
C GLU A 116 -4.21 12.12 -61.83
N GLN A 117 -5.00 12.88 -61.07
CA GLN A 117 -6.47 12.72 -61.03
C GLN A 117 -7.12 13.68 -62.03
N LYS A 118 -7.95 13.14 -62.93
CA LYS A 118 -8.69 13.96 -63.92
C LYS A 118 -10.20 13.89 -63.69
N PRO A 119 -10.95 14.99 -63.87
CA PRO A 119 -12.41 14.96 -63.78
C PRO A 119 -13.01 14.01 -64.81
N GLY A 120 -13.92 13.12 -64.38
CA GLY A 120 -14.60 12.16 -65.26
C GLY A 120 -13.70 11.04 -65.78
N GLU A 121 -12.57 10.76 -65.11
CA GLU A 121 -11.68 9.67 -65.51
C GLU A 121 -12.31 8.28 -65.29
N ASP A 122 -11.97 7.34 -66.17
CA ASP A 122 -12.22 5.93 -65.97
C ASP A 122 -10.97 5.28 -65.34
N VAL A 123 -11.06 4.95 -64.06
CA VAL A 123 -9.98 4.32 -63.31
C VAL A 123 -9.65 2.91 -63.79
N VAL A 124 -10.63 2.18 -64.34
CA VAL A 124 -10.41 0.84 -64.91
C VAL A 124 -9.58 0.96 -66.19
N GLU A 125 -9.94 1.88 -67.08
CA GLU A 125 -9.18 2.11 -68.31
C GLU A 125 -7.73 2.51 -68.03
N ILE A 126 -7.50 3.32 -66.99
CA ILE A 126 -6.15 3.69 -66.54
C ILE A 126 -5.35 2.45 -66.10
N VAL A 127 -5.95 1.55 -65.32
CA VAL A 127 -5.29 0.31 -64.86
C VAL A 127 -4.95 -0.60 -66.04
N GLN A 128 -5.84 -0.75 -67.02
CA GLN A 128 -5.59 -1.57 -68.22
C GLN A 128 -4.42 -1.04 -69.05
N LYS A 129 -4.33 0.30 -69.22
CA LYS A 129 -3.20 0.96 -69.88
C LYS A 129 -1.90 0.72 -69.14
N LEU A 130 -1.91 0.81 -67.80
CA LEU A 130 -0.74 0.54 -66.96
C LEU A 130 -0.29 -0.93 -67.06
N GLY A 131 -1.23 -1.88 -67.02
CA GLY A 131 -0.94 -3.30 -67.21
C GLY A 131 -0.28 -3.57 -68.56
N THR A 132 -0.82 -3.00 -69.64
CA THR A 132 -0.22 -3.09 -70.98
C THR A 132 1.20 -2.52 -71.03
N LEU A 133 1.44 -1.37 -70.38
CA LEU A 133 2.78 -0.76 -70.28
C LEU A 133 3.77 -1.61 -69.47
N ALA A 134 3.26 -2.37 -68.49
CA ALA A 134 4.05 -3.26 -67.63
C ALA A 134 4.19 -4.69 -68.18
N ASP A 135 3.71 -4.96 -69.40
CA ASP A 135 3.67 -6.30 -70.03
C ASP A 135 2.83 -7.33 -69.25
N VAL A 136 1.82 -6.85 -68.52
CA VAL A 136 0.82 -7.65 -67.79
C VAL A 136 -0.57 -7.20 -68.21
N PRO A 137 -1.14 -7.75 -69.30
CA PRO A 137 -2.45 -7.34 -69.77
C PRO A 137 -3.53 -7.65 -68.72
N VAL A 138 -4.28 -6.62 -68.30
CA VAL A 138 -5.37 -6.71 -67.33
C VAL A 138 -6.70 -6.48 -68.05
N THR A 139 -7.68 -7.33 -67.80
CA THR A 139 -9.06 -7.21 -68.32
C THR A 139 -10.00 -6.72 -67.22
N PRO A 140 -11.21 -6.21 -67.54
CA PRO A 140 -12.17 -5.78 -66.53
C PRO A 140 -12.60 -6.91 -65.60
N ASP A 141 -12.61 -8.16 -66.08
CA ASP A 141 -12.99 -9.34 -65.31
C ASP A 141 -11.93 -9.73 -64.26
N ASP A 142 -10.69 -9.25 -64.42
CA ASP A 142 -9.60 -9.43 -63.44
C ASP A 142 -9.72 -8.44 -62.25
N ILE A 143 -10.65 -7.48 -62.32
CA ILE A 143 -10.78 -6.37 -61.37
C ILE A 143 -12.10 -6.51 -60.61
N GLU A 144 -12.01 -6.87 -59.33
CA GLU A 144 -13.19 -6.93 -58.44
C GLU A 144 -13.72 -5.53 -58.08
N ALA A 145 -12.81 -4.60 -57.74
CA ALA A 145 -13.16 -3.21 -57.43
C ALA A 145 -11.99 -2.28 -57.75
N CYS A 146 -12.28 -1.11 -58.33
CA CYS A 146 -11.27 -0.08 -58.61
C CYS A 146 -11.82 1.30 -58.25
N HIS A 147 -11.09 2.04 -57.41
CA HIS A 147 -11.47 3.39 -56.99
C HIS A 147 -10.25 4.17 -56.53
N ARG A 148 -10.36 5.51 -56.54
CA ARG A 148 -9.35 6.38 -55.94
C ARG A 148 -9.43 6.29 -54.41
N VAL A 149 -8.27 6.20 -53.77
CA VAL A 149 -8.17 6.28 -52.31
C VAL A 149 -8.02 7.75 -51.90
N PRO A 150 -8.84 8.28 -50.97
CA PRO A 150 -8.71 9.64 -50.49
C PRO A 150 -7.31 9.89 -49.90
N SER A 151 -6.57 10.85 -50.44
CA SER A 151 -5.36 11.33 -49.77
C SER A 151 -5.76 12.20 -48.58
N LYS A 152 -5.19 11.96 -47.40
CA LYS A 152 -5.31 12.92 -46.28
C LYS A 152 -4.88 14.30 -46.78
N ALA A 153 -5.78 15.28 -46.77
CA ALA A 153 -5.38 16.67 -46.95
C ALA A 153 -4.30 16.98 -45.92
N LYS A 154 -3.16 17.51 -46.36
CA LYS A 154 -2.15 18.03 -45.42
C LYS A 154 -2.83 19.18 -44.66
N ALA A 155 -3.12 18.95 -43.39
CA ALA A 155 -3.40 20.01 -42.43
C ALA A 155 -2.12 20.81 -42.18
#